data_AF-M5BZ92-F1
#
_entry.id   AF-M5BZ92-F1
#
_cell.length_a   1.000
_cell.length_b   1.000
_cell.length_c   1.000
_cell.angle_alpha   90.00
_cell.angle_beta   90.00
_cell.angle_gamma   90.00
#
_symmetry.space_group_name_H-M   'P 1'
#
loop_
_entity.id
_entity.type
_entity.pdbx_description
1 polymer ?
#
loop_
_entity_poly.entity_id
_entity_poly.type
_entity_poly.pdbx_seq_one_letter_code
_entity_poly.pdbx_strand_id
1 'polypeptide(L)'
;MVARLTHTPVEVHNTTTNSTLHNPIQFPLHDSLYVDVTHETVFMKILVAMNLTQFKDEPLPWTHIPPNRKFQSSQAAPFATNMQIQLLSCASHSEPQLRVIVNDGVVALDGLEQCPKNKDGLCPLDAFVAAQKASLAKADFDWTCHGEWDLPEGPEWNTTTGMPPPRPGA
;
A
#
# COMPACT_ATOMS: atom_id res chain seq x y z
N MET A 1 -6.82 -5.27 5.12
CA MET A 1 -5.66 -5.12 6.03
C MET A 1 -6.00 -4.27 7.26
N VAL A 2 -6.26 -2.95 7.13
CA VAL A 2 -6.56 -2.06 8.28
C VAL A 2 -7.68 -2.62 9.18
N ALA A 3 -8.80 -3.04 8.59
CA ALA A 3 -9.91 -3.68 9.29
C ALA A 3 -9.49 -4.87 10.17
N ARG A 4 -8.62 -5.75 9.66
CA ARG A 4 -8.11 -6.93 10.39
C ARG A 4 -7.12 -6.51 11.49
N LEU A 5 -6.26 -5.52 11.24
CA LEU A 5 -5.33 -5.00 12.24
C LEU A 5 -6.03 -4.30 13.41
N THR A 6 -7.17 -3.63 13.15
CA THR A 6 -7.95 -2.93 14.17
C THR A 6 -9.11 -3.75 14.71
N HIS A 7 -9.32 -4.97 14.21
CA HIS A 7 -10.49 -5.80 14.50
C HIS A 7 -11.81 -5.03 14.31
N THR A 8 -11.90 -4.20 13.29
CA THR A 8 -13.07 -3.36 12.99
C THR A 8 -13.55 -3.66 11.57
N PRO A 9 -14.83 -4.01 11.36
CA PRO A 9 -15.40 -4.16 10.03
C PRO A 9 -15.25 -2.89 9.18
N VAL A 10 -15.22 -3.05 7.86
CA VAL A 10 -15.34 -1.95 6.91
C VAL A 10 -16.80 -1.51 6.89
N GLU A 11 -17.07 -0.26 7.28
CA GLU A 11 -18.44 0.26 7.34
C GLU A 11 -18.95 0.80 6.00
N VAL A 12 -18.03 1.38 5.21
CA VAL A 12 -18.36 2.02 3.93
C VAL A 12 -17.76 1.23 2.78
N HIS A 13 -18.61 0.84 1.83
CA HIS A 13 -18.24 0.03 0.66
C HIS A 13 -18.37 0.84 -0.63
N ASN A 14 -17.60 1.93 -0.74
CA ASN A 14 -17.60 2.86 -1.89
C ASN A 14 -16.41 2.63 -2.86
N THR A 15 -15.82 1.43 -2.83
CA THR A 15 -14.73 1.00 -3.71
C THR A 15 -15.12 -0.34 -4.35
N THR A 16 -14.15 -1.15 -4.78
CA THR A 16 -14.41 -2.52 -5.25
C THR A 16 -14.73 -3.53 -4.14
N THR A 17 -14.84 -3.10 -2.88
CA THR A 17 -15.22 -4.00 -1.77
C THR A 17 -16.66 -4.48 -1.89
N ASN A 18 -16.88 -5.78 -1.83
CA ASN A 18 -18.22 -6.36 -1.82
C ASN A 18 -18.83 -6.34 -0.40
N SER A 19 -19.87 -5.54 -0.21
CA SER A 19 -20.56 -5.41 1.08
C SER A 19 -21.30 -6.69 1.51
N THR A 20 -21.80 -7.49 0.56
CA THR A 20 -22.55 -8.73 0.84
C THR A 20 -21.66 -9.83 1.42
N LEU A 21 -20.38 -9.88 1.02
CA LEU A 21 -19.40 -10.84 1.53
C LEU A 21 -18.71 -10.36 2.81
N HIS A 22 -19.11 -9.19 3.35
CA HIS A 22 -18.53 -8.60 4.55
C HIS A 22 -19.21 -9.13 5.81
N ASN A 23 -19.07 -10.44 6.06
CA ASN A 23 -19.63 -11.13 7.22
C ASN A 23 -18.55 -11.93 7.98
N PRO A 24 -18.80 -12.36 9.23
CA PRO A 24 -17.78 -13.05 10.04
C PRO A 24 -17.24 -14.36 9.46
N ILE A 25 -17.95 -14.99 8.53
CA ILE A 25 -17.53 -16.26 7.91
C ILE A 25 -16.57 -15.99 6.75
N GLN A 26 -16.88 -15.02 5.89
CA GLN A 26 -16.12 -14.73 4.67
C GLN A 26 -15.08 -13.63 4.87
N PHE A 27 -15.27 -12.77 5.86
CA PHE A 27 -14.34 -11.72 6.26
C PHE A 27 -14.10 -11.77 7.79
N PRO A 28 -13.45 -12.84 8.29
CA PRO A 28 -13.09 -12.91 9.70
C PRO A 28 -12.07 -11.83 10.05
N LEU A 29 -12.17 -11.33 11.29
CA LEU A 29 -11.31 -10.25 11.81
C LEU A 29 -10.29 -10.74 12.84
N HIS A 30 -10.50 -11.92 13.45
CA HIS A 30 -9.73 -12.42 14.59
C HIS A 30 -8.86 -13.65 14.29
N ASP A 31 -8.73 -14.03 13.02
CA ASP A 31 -7.83 -15.12 12.64
C ASP A 31 -6.37 -14.68 12.73
N SER A 32 -5.49 -15.62 13.11
CA SER A 32 -4.06 -15.35 13.26
C SER A 32 -3.32 -15.27 11.92
N LEU A 33 -3.89 -15.79 10.84
CA LEU A 33 -3.27 -15.84 9.52
C LEU A 33 -4.30 -15.54 8.43
N TYR A 34 -3.91 -14.66 7.51
CA TYR A 34 -4.66 -14.34 6.31
C TYR A 34 -3.75 -14.50 5.10
N VAL A 35 -4.27 -15.10 4.04
CA VAL A 35 -3.55 -15.29 2.78
C VAL A 35 -4.45 -14.83 1.65
N ASP A 36 -4.06 -13.74 0.99
CA ASP A 36 -4.74 -13.19 -0.16
C ASP A 36 -3.86 -13.44 -1.41
N VAL A 37 -4.46 -13.89 -2.52
CA VAL A 37 -3.75 -14.15 -3.78
C VAL A 37 -4.29 -13.22 -4.86
N THR A 38 -3.40 -12.62 -5.64
CA THR A 38 -3.76 -11.65 -6.67
C THR A 38 -2.74 -11.64 -7.82
N HIS A 39 -2.96 -10.77 -8.80
CA HIS A 39 -2.06 -10.54 -9.94
C HIS A 39 -0.97 -9.53 -9.61
N GLU A 40 0.16 -9.59 -10.31
CA GLU A 40 1.31 -8.69 -10.16
C GLU A 40 0.93 -7.22 -10.33
N THR A 41 -0.01 -6.91 -11.25
CA THR A 41 -0.51 -5.54 -11.45
C THR A 41 -1.27 -5.01 -10.24
N VAL A 42 -2.02 -5.87 -9.55
CA VAL A 42 -2.74 -5.52 -8.32
C VAL A 42 -1.77 -5.42 -7.15
N PHE A 43 -0.80 -6.34 -7.07
CA PHE A 43 0.27 -6.30 -6.07
C PHE A 43 1.03 -4.97 -6.13
N MET A 44 1.42 -4.53 -7.33
CA MET A 44 2.08 -3.23 -7.53
C MET A 44 1.23 -2.06 -7.05
N LYS A 45 -0.08 -2.06 -7.33
CA LYS A 45 -1.01 -1.04 -6.82
C LYS A 45 -1.10 -1.05 -5.30
N ILE A 46 -1.03 -2.22 -4.66
CA ILE A 46 -1.02 -2.34 -3.20
C ILE A 46 0.25 -1.70 -2.63
N LEU A 47 1.43 -1.93 -3.20
CA LEU A 47 2.67 -1.29 -2.73
C LEU A 47 2.59 0.25 -2.79
N VAL A 48 2.04 0.78 -3.88
CA VAL A 48 1.84 2.23 -4.06
C VAL A 48 0.80 2.76 -3.07
N ALA A 49 -0.35 2.09 -2.90
CA ALA A 49 -1.40 2.48 -1.98
C ALA A 49 -0.95 2.42 -0.50
N MET A 50 -0.05 1.50 -0.18
CA MET A 50 0.62 1.41 1.13
C MET A 50 1.73 2.46 1.29
N ASN A 51 1.96 3.32 0.29
CA ASN A 51 2.97 4.37 0.27
C ASN A 51 4.39 3.86 0.60
N LEU A 52 4.77 2.70 0.04
CA LEU A 52 6.09 2.11 0.20
C LEU A 52 7.11 2.79 -0.71
N THR A 53 7.91 3.71 -0.15
CA THR A 53 8.79 4.62 -0.91
C THR A 53 10.13 4.03 -1.35
N GLN A 54 10.43 2.76 -1.02
CA GLN A 54 11.70 2.09 -1.34
C GLN A 54 11.82 1.85 -2.84
N PHE A 55 10.67 1.68 -3.49
CA PHE A 55 10.54 1.51 -4.94
C PHE A 55 10.32 2.83 -5.68
N LYS A 56 10.31 3.97 -4.96
CA LYS A 56 10.04 5.29 -5.55
C LYS A 56 11.26 5.79 -6.32
N ASP A 57 11.11 5.83 -7.64
CA ASP A 57 11.95 6.60 -8.55
C ASP A 57 11.19 7.83 -9.05
N GLU A 58 11.93 8.76 -9.65
CA GLU A 58 11.35 9.69 -10.62
C GLU A 58 10.75 8.90 -11.81
N PRO A 59 9.81 9.49 -12.57
CA PRO A 59 9.24 8.83 -13.73
C PRO A 59 10.33 8.28 -14.65
N LEU A 60 10.29 6.98 -14.90
CA LEU A 60 11.31 6.32 -15.69
C LEU A 60 11.20 6.78 -17.15
N PRO A 61 12.30 7.25 -17.77
CA PRO A 61 12.29 7.68 -19.17
C PRO A 61 12.08 6.47 -20.09
N TRP A 62 11.32 6.66 -21.16
CA TRP A 62 11.09 5.65 -22.19
C TRP A 62 12.21 5.56 -23.25
N THR A 63 13.16 6.51 -23.22
CA THR A 63 14.22 6.66 -24.22
C THR A 63 15.52 5.94 -23.86
N HIS A 64 15.74 5.64 -22.58
CA HIS A 64 16.95 4.98 -22.09
C HIS A 64 16.68 4.33 -20.73
N ILE A 65 17.61 3.49 -20.29
CA ILE A 65 17.56 2.86 -18.98
C ILE A 65 18.41 3.71 -18.02
N PRO A 66 17.83 4.31 -16.96
CA PRO A 66 18.61 5.08 -16.00
C PRO A 66 19.60 4.19 -15.24
N PRO A 67 20.86 4.62 -15.08
CA PRO A 67 21.76 3.97 -14.14
C PRO A 67 21.22 4.18 -12.71
N ASN A 68 21.24 3.13 -11.90
CA ASN A 68 20.78 3.16 -10.49
C ASN A 68 19.28 3.38 -10.25
N ARG A 69 18.40 2.98 -11.18
CA ARG A 69 16.95 2.91 -10.91
C ARG A 69 16.66 2.01 -9.69
N LYS A 70 15.81 2.48 -8.79
CA LYS A 70 15.34 1.70 -7.63
C LYS A 70 14.23 0.74 -8.03
N PHE A 71 13.35 1.15 -8.94
CA PHE A 71 12.27 0.31 -9.42
C PHE A 71 12.77 -0.69 -10.47
N GLN A 72 12.65 -1.97 -10.12
CA GLN A 72 12.91 -3.08 -11.03
C GLN A 72 11.77 -4.08 -10.88
N SER A 73 11.01 -4.30 -11.96
CA SER A 73 9.85 -5.19 -11.95
C SER A 73 10.21 -6.62 -11.50
N SER A 74 11.37 -7.13 -11.89
CA SER A 74 11.88 -8.44 -11.48
C SER A 74 12.19 -8.56 -9.99
N GLN A 75 12.37 -7.45 -9.27
CA GLN A 75 12.60 -7.44 -7.82
C GLN A 75 11.33 -7.10 -7.04
N ALA A 76 10.46 -6.27 -7.61
CA ALA A 76 9.20 -5.87 -6.98
C ALA A 76 8.12 -6.96 -7.11
N ALA A 77 7.92 -7.51 -8.32
CA ALA A 77 6.88 -8.49 -8.60
C ALA A 77 7.37 -9.60 -9.54
N PRO A 78 8.37 -10.43 -9.15
CA PRO A 78 8.72 -11.65 -9.86
C PRO A 78 7.55 -12.66 -9.84
N PHE A 79 7.69 -13.75 -10.62
CA PHE A 79 6.77 -14.89 -10.48
C PHE A 79 6.75 -15.40 -9.03
N ALA A 80 5.55 -15.66 -8.52
CA ALA A 80 5.30 -16.02 -7.13
C ALA A 80 5.81 -14.98 -6.11
N THR A 81 5.79 -13.69 -6.49
CA THR A 81 6.03 -12.60 -5.53
C THR A 81 5.12 -12.72 -4.32
N ASN A 82 5.65 -12.35 -3.15
CA ASN A 82 4.90 -12.37 -1.90
C ASN A 82 5.19 -11.13 -1.07
N MET A 83 4.20 -10.74 -0.27
CA MET A 83 4.33 -9.73 0.76
C MET A 83 3.76 -10.29 2.07
N GLN A 84 4.50 -10.09 3.16
CA GLN A 84 4.11 -10.49 4.50
C GLN A 84 4.00 -9.26 5.37
N ILE A 85 2.87 -9.11 6.05
CA ILE A 85 2.66 -8.10 7.07
C ILE A 85 2.61 -8.83 8.40
N GLN A 86 3.65 -8.65 9.21
CA GLN A 86 3.85 -9.38 10.46
C GLN A 86 3.49 -8.47 11.63
N LEU A 87 2.52 -8.89 12.45
CA LEU A 87 2.26 -8.30 13.75
C LEU A 87 3.11 -9.03 14.79
N LEU A 88 3.90 -8.28 15.56
CA LEU A 88 4.95 -8.80 16.42
C LEU A 88 4.72 -8.32 17.87
N SER A 89 4.90 -9.24 18.80
CA SER A 89 5.13 -8.92 20.20
C SER A 89 6.62 -9.05 20.49
N CYS A 90 7.24 -7.97 20.96
CA CYS A 90 8.69 -7.90 21.16
C CYS A 90 9.00 -7.65 22.64
N ALA A 91 9.93 -8.40 23.23
CA ALA A 91 10.32 -8.18 24.63
C ALA A 91 10.89 -6.76 24.90
N SER A 92 11.41 -6.09 23.88
CA SER A 92 11.98 -4.74 23.96
C SER A 92 10.96 -3.60 23.81
N HIS A 93 9.69 -3.90 23.51
CA HIS A 93 8.64 -2.90 23.29
C HIS A 93 7.38 -3.31 24.06
N SER A 94 6.74 -2.36 24.74
CA SER A 94 5.46 -2.63 25.41
C SER A 94 4.32 -2.81 24.41
N GLU A 95 4.36 -2.03 23.33
CA GLU A 95 3.30 -2.03 22.30
C GLU A 95 3.62 -2.97 21.13
N PRO A 96 2.59 -3.57 20.49
CA PRO A 96 2.77 -4.37 19.30
C PRO A 96 3.49 -3.62 18.19
N GLN A 97 4.44 -4.30 17.56
CA GLN A 97 5.20 -3.79 16.42
C GLN A 97 4.69 -4.44 15.14
N LEU A 98 4.84 -3.75 14.02
CA LEU A 98 4.52 -4.25 12.70
C LEU A 98 5.75 -4.17 11.80
N ARG A 99 5.91 -5.19 10.95
CA ARG A 99 6.94 -5.23 9.92
C ARG A 99 6.35 -5.69 8.60
N VAL A 100 6.82 -5.11 7.50
CA VAL A 100 6.48 -5.54 6.14
C VAL A 100 7.71 -6.18 5.48
N ILE A 101 7.50 -7.31 4.83
CA ILE A 101 8.52 -8.03 4.06
C ILE A 101 7.98 -8.22 2.65
N VAL A 102 8.78 -7.91 1.64
CA VAL A 102 8.46 -8.12 0.22
C VAL A 102 9.57 -8.98 -0.39
N ASN A 103 9.24 -10.15 -0.91
CA ASN A 103 10.19 -11.09 -1.52
C ASN A 103 11.43 -11.33 -0.62
N ASP A 104 11.19 -11.66 0.66
CA ASP A 104 12.20 -11.85 1.72
C ASP A 104 13.04 -10.61 2.10
N GLY A 105 12.82 -9.47 1.44
CA GLY A 105 13.41 -8.18 1.80
C GLY A 105 12.56 -7.45 2.83
N VAL A 106 13.17 -7.10 3.98
CA VAL A 106 12.52 -6.23 4.97
C VAL A 106 12.36 -4.82 4.39
N VAL A 107 11.15 -4.30 4.44
CA VAL A 107 10.80 -2.98 3.92
C VAL A 107 10.90 -1.94 5.04
N ALA A 108 11.71 -0.89 4.83
CA ALA A 108 11.88 0.20 5.80
C ALA A 108 10.66 1.12 5.83
N LEU A 109 9.87 1.16 6.90
CA LEU A 109 8.62 1.91 6.96
C LEU A 109 8.78 3.40 7.30
N ASP A 110 10.00 3.93 7.31
CA ASP A 110 10.33 5.30 7.74
C ASP A 110 9.91 6.41 6.76
N GLY A 111 9.38 6.04 5.59
CA GLY A 111 8.66 6.94 4.69
C GLY A 111 7.19 7.17 5.06
N LEU A 112 6.62 6.34 5.95
CA LEU A 112 5.27 6.53 6.47
C LEU A 112 5.30 7.53 7.63
N GLU A 113 4.31 8.42 7.65
CA GLU A 113 4.18 9.38 8.74
C GLU A 113 4.08 8.64 10.09
N GLN A 114 4.82 9.11 11.10
CA GLN A 114 4.86 8.55 12.46
C GLN A 114 5.59 7.19 12.62
N CYS A 115 5.98 6.52 11.54
CA CYS A 115 6.87 5.36 11.64
C CYS A 115 8.34 5.82 11.82
N PRO A 116 9.01 5.45 12.92
CA PRO A 116 10.39 5.84 13.15
C PRO A 116 11.35 5.04 12.26
N LYS A 117 12.52 5.62 11.99
CA LYS A 117 13.62 4.86 11.39
C LYS A 117 14.07 3.74 12.33
N ASN A 118 14.00 2.51 11.85
CA ASN A 118 14.32 1.32 12.62
C ASN A 118 15.18 0.35 11.79
N LYS A 119 16.27 -0.16 12.39
CA LYS A 119 17.22 -1.06 11.72
C LYS A 119 16.62 -2.41 11.30
N ASP A 120 15.58 -2.85 11.99
CA ASP A 120 14.89 -4.13 11.76
C ASP A 120 13.57 -3.94 10.98
N GLY A 121 13.28 -2.71 10.51
CA GLY A 121 12.07 -2.38 9.75
C GLY A 121 10.78 -2.36 10.59
N LEU A 122 10.89 -2.25 11.92
CA LEU A 122 9.74 -2.20 12.81
C LEU A 122 9.08 -0.82 12.81
N CYS A 123 7.74 -0.79 12.83
CA CYS A 123 6.94 0.38 13.12
C CYS A 123 5.89 0.05 14.20
N PRO A 124 5.61 0.96 15.16
CA PRO A 124 4.48 0.81 16.07
C PRO A 124 3.16 0.58 15.31
N LEU A 125 2.33 -0.37 15.79
CA LEU A 125 1.09 -0.74 15.10
C LEU A 125 0.14 0.45 14.89
N ASP A 126 -0.01 1.28 15.92
CA ASP A 126 -0.88 2.46 15.91
C ASP A 126 -0.43 3.49 14.87
N ALA A 127 0.88 3.78 14.81
CA ALA A 127 1.49 4.67 13.82
C ALA A 127 1.25 4.15 12.40
N PHE A 128 1.49 2.85 12.17
CA PHE A 128 1.23 2.24 10.86
C PHE A 128 -0.25 2.32 10.48
N VAL A 129 -1.16 1.97 11.39
CA VAL A 129 -2.61 2.06 11.14
C VAL A 129 -3.04 3.49 10.85
N ALA A 130 -2.51 4.48 11.57
CA ALA A 130 -2.79 5.89 11.35
C ALA A 130 -2.34 6.33 9.96
N ALA A 131 -1.12 5.97 9.54
CA ALA A 131 -0.60 6.26 8.20
C ALA A 131 -1.48 5.64 7.11
N GLN A 132 -1.90 4.38 7.25
CA GLN A 132 -2.76 3.72 6.27
C GLN A 132 -4.18 4.33 6.22
N LYS A 133 -4.74 4.73 7.36
CA LYS A 133 -6.01 5.47 7.38
C LYS A 133 -5.89 6.83 6.68
N ALA A 134 -4.78 7.55 6.89
CA ALA A 134 -4.52 8.82 6.22
C ALA A 134 -4.37 8.64 4.70
N SER A 135 -3.72 7.57 4.24
CA SER A 135 -3.65 7.22 2.81
C SER A 135 -5.03 6.91 2.23
N LEU A 136 -5.84 6.13 2.94
CA LEU A 136 -7.21 5.82 2.52
C LEU A 136 -8.11 7.06 2.45
N ALA A 137 -7.96 8.02 3.37
CA ALA A 137 -8.73 9.26 3.37
C ALA A 137 -8.41 10.18 2.17
N LYS A 138 -7.24 10.02 1.55
CA LYS A 138 -6.85 10.75 0.33
C LYS A 138 -7.35 10.07 -0.95
N ALA A 139 -7.79 8.81 -0.87
CA ALA A 139 -8.24 8.07 -2.04
C ALA A 139 -9.67 8.46 -2.41
N ASP A 140 -9.86 8.88 -3.66
CA ASP A 140 -11.18 9.11 -4.24
C ASP A 140 -11.41 8.11 -5.38
N PHE A 141 -11.99 6.96 -5.04
CA PHE A 141 -12.20 5.87 -5.98
C PHE A 141 -13.16 6.26 -7.11
N ASP A 142 -14.24 6.98 -6.78
CA ASP A 142 -15.23 7.43 -7.73
C ASP A 142 -14.62 8.39 -8.76
N TRP A 143 -13.91 9.40 -8.31
CA TRP A 143 -13.23 10.33 -9.22
C TRP A 143 -12.13 9.65 -10.04
N THR A 144 -11.34 8.77 -9.42
CA THR A 144 -10.22 8.10 -10.09
C THR A 144 -10.70 7.10 -11.15
N CYS A 145 -11.81 6.39 -10.94
CA CYS A 145 -12.25 5.33 -11.84
C CYS A 145 -13.42 5.72 -12.76
N HIS A 146 -14.25 6.68 -12.35
CA HIS A 146 -15.47 7.07 -13.05
C HIS A 146 -15.52 8.57 -13.39
N GLY A 147 -14.54 9.36 -12.93
CA GLY A 147 -14.41 10.76 -13.30
C GLY A 147 -14.06 10.95 -14.77
N GLU A 148 -14.54 12.05 -15.34
CA GLU A 148 -14.12 12.52 -16.67
C GLU A 148 -12.97 13.52 -16.49
N TRP A 149 -11.78 13.11 -16.89
CA TRP A 149 -10.57 13.94 -16.87
C TRP A 149 -9.66 13.54 -18.02
N ASP A 150 -8.97 14.54 -18.57
CA ASP A 150 -8.02 14.35 -19.66
C ASP A 150 -6.59 14.28 -19.12
N LEU A 151 -5.76 13.45 -19.76
CA LEU A 151 -4.32 13.46 -19.54
C LEU A 151 -3.65 14.20 -20.70
N PRO A 152 -2.70 15.11 -20.41
CA PRO A 152 -1.95 15.76 -21.46
C PRO A 152 -1.10 14.73 -22.23
N GLU A 153 -0.96 14.94 -23.53
CA GLU A 153 -0.22 14.03 -24.41
C GLU A 153 1.29 14.04 -24.10
N GLY A 154 1.95 12.92 -24.44
CA GLY A 154 3.41 12.83 -24.32
C GLY A 154 3.91 12.84 -22.87
N PRO A 155 5.05 13.49 -22.58
CA PRO A 155 5.71 13.45 -21.27
C PRO A 155 5.11 14.41 -20.23
N GLU A 156 4.08 15.17 -20.59
CA GLU A 156 3.50 16.19 -19.72
C GLU A 156 2.73 15.60 -18.54
N TRP A 157 2.16 14.39 -18.71
CA TRP A 157 1.54 13.67 -17.60
C TRP A 157 2.61 13.00 -16.74
N ASN A 158 2.92 13.63 -15.62
CA ASN A 158 3.90 13.15 -14.66
C ASN A 158 3.22 12.87 -13.32
N THR A 159 2.93 11.60 -13.03
CA THR A 159 2.44 11.16 -11.72
C THR A 159 3.35 10.07 -11.16
N THR A 160 3.84 10.29 -9.94
CA THR A 160 4.58 9.28 -9.15
C THR A 160 3.70 8.63 -8.09
N THR A 161 2.46 9.09 -7.92
CA THR A 161 1.52 8.66 -6.87
C THR A 161 0.35 7.84 -7.42
N GLY A 162 0.16 7.85 -8.75
CA GLY A 162 -0.97 7.17 -9.39
C GLY A 162 -2.31 7.88 -9.23
N MET A 163 -2.31 9.11 -8.68
CA MET A 163 -3.52 9.92 -8.53
C MET A 163 -3.94 10.56 -9.87
N PRO A 164 -5.25 10.68 -10.14
CA PRO A 164 -5.75 11.45 -11.29
C PRO A 164 -5.52 12.96 -11.08
N PRO A 165 -5.75 13.79 -12.11
CA PRO A 165 -5.83 15.24 -11.92
C PRO A 165 -6.81 15.59 -10.78
N PRO A 166 -6.54 16.65 -9.98
CA PRO A 166 -7.43 17.04 -8.90
C PRO A 166 -8.82 17.40 -9.45
N ARG A 167 -9.86 17.01 -8.70
CA ARG A 167 -11.24 17.35 -9.04
C ARG A 167 -11.39 18.88 -9.08
N PRO A 168 -11.98 19.46 -10.15
CA PRO A 168 -12.19 20.90 -10.21
C PRO A 168 -12.99 21.41 -9.00
N GLY A 169 -12.39 22.35 -8.23
CA GLY A 169 -13.03 22.97 -7.07
C GLY A 169 -12.96 22.18 -5.75
N ALA A 170 -12.14 21.13 -5.67
CA ALA A 170 -11.83 20.42 -4.43
C ALA A 170 -10.68 21.06 -3.63
#